data_AF-A0A6P0HD91-F1
#
_entry.id   AF-A0A6P0HD91-F1
#
_cell.length_a   1.000
_cell.length_b   1.000
_cell.length_c   1.000
_cell.angle_alpha   90.00
_cell.angle_beta   90.00
_cell.angle_gamma   90.00
#
_symmetry.space_group_name_H-M   'P 1'
#
loop_
_entity.id
_entity.type
_entity.pdbx_description
1 polymer ?
#
loop_
_entity_poly.entity_id
_entity_poly.type
_entity_poly.pdbx_seq_one_letter_code
_entity_poly.pdbx_strand_id
1 'polypeptide(L)'
;MPEDLLVTSSDDLALALEDAERRLDPPMPVRVRWNGEWHLSALLHGWQQSEERGDGWLGCVEYHRVIAPGFGFAVGRWTPAWNIERAAGDAPTG
;
A
#
# COMPACT_ATOMS: atom_id res chain seq x y z
N MET A 1 -10.51 5.53 -18.06
CA MET A 1 -9.49 5.85 -17.04
C MET A 1 -9.89 7.19 -16.45
N PRO A 2 -10.07 7.38 -15.13
CA PRO A 2 -10.04 8.73 -14.60
C PRO A 2 -8.59 9.07 -14.32
N GLU A 3 -8.11 9.98 -15.14
CA GLU A 3 -6.84 10.70 -15.01
C GLU A 3 -6.99 11.72 -13.85
N ASP A 4 -5.91 11.88 -13.08
CA ASP A 4 -5.70 12.91 -12.05
C ASP A 4 -6.78 13.02 -10.96
N LEU A 5 -6.75 12.09 -10.00
CA LEU A 5 -7.50 12.22 -8.75
C LEU A 5 -6.82 13.28 -7.86
N LEU A 6 -7.21 14.54 -8.06
CA LEU A 6 -6.78 15.68 -7.25
C LEU A 6 -7.46 15.57 -5.88
N VAL A 7 -6.79 14.95 -4.91
CA VAL A 7 -7.29 14.86 -3.52
C VAL A 7 -7.17 16.24 -2.87
N THR A 8 -8.27 16.98 -2.82
CA THR A 8 -8.30 18.35 -2.27
C THR A 8 -8.93 18.44 -0.89
N SER A 9 -9.59 17.37 -0.43
CA SER A 9 -10.27 17.31 0.85
C SER A 9 -10.24 15.91 1.46
N SER A 10 -10.54 15.81 2.75
CA SER A 10 -10.63 14.52 3.47
C SER A 10 -11.76 13.63 2.95
N ASP A 11 -12.82 14.24 2.40
CA ASP A 11 -13.97 13.52 1.84
C ASP A 11 -13.63 12.93 0.46
N ASP A 12 -12.85 13.65 -0.36
CA ASP A 12 -12.35 13.13 -1.64
C ASP A 12 -11.43 11.93 -1.44
N LEU A 13 -10.64 11.96 -0.37
CA LEU A 13 -9.76 10.85 0.02
C LEU A 13 -10.59 9.64 0.48
N ALA A 14 -11.64 9.85 1.28
CA ALA A 14 -12.50 8.77 1.74
C ALA A 14 -13.23 8.08 0.57
N LEU A 15 -13.78 8.87 -0.37
CA LEU A 15 -14.42 8.36 -1.59
C LEU A 15 -13.45 7.60 -2.49
N ALA A 16 -12.23 8.11 -2.70
CA ALA A 16 -11.22 7.42 -3.49
C ALA A 16 -10.77 6.09 -2.86
N LEU A 17 -10.81 5.99 -1.53
CA LEU A 17 -10.44 4.80 -0.78
C LEU A 17 -11.58 3.77 -0.71
N GLU A 18 -12.84 4.19 -0.57
CA GLU A 18 -14.01 3.31 -0.71
C GLU A 18 -14.08 2.68 -2.11
N ASP A 19 -13.79 3.48 -3.15
CA ASP A 19 -13.79 2.98 -4.54
C ASP A 19 -12.60 2.04 -4.81
N ALA A 20 -11.49 2.20 -4.05
CA ALA A 20 -10.35 1.28 -4.06
C ALA A 20 -10.61 -0.02 -3.29
N GLU A 21 -11.36 0.00 -2.17
CA GLU A 21 -11.79 -1.21 -1.45
C GLU A 21 -12.73 -2.09 -2.29
N ARG A 22 -13.51 -1.48 -3.19
CA ARG A 22 -14.49 -2.19 -4.02
C ARG A 22 -13.91 -2.82 -5.28
N ARG A 23 -12.67 -2.47 -5.67
CA ARG A 23 -11.98 -3.12 -6.78
C ARG A 23 -11.11 -4.25 -6.22
N LEU A 24 -11.34 -5.47 -6.70
CA LEU A 24 -10.35 -6.56 -6.65
C LEU A 24 -9.20 -6.24 -7.64
N ASP A 25 -8.60 -5.06 -7.50
CA ASP A 25 -7.38 -4.74 -8.23
C ASP A 25 -6.27 -5.65 -7.73
N PRO A 26 -5.35 -6.10 -8.60
CA PRO A 26 -4.18 -6.83 -8.15
C PRO A 26 -3.43 -5.99 -7.10
N PRO A 27 -2.86 -6.62 -6.06
CA PRO A 27 -2.14 -5.91 -5.02
C PRO A 27 -1.10 -4.95 -5.61
N MET A 28 -1.09 -3.70 -5.15
CA MET A 28 -0.26 -2.65 -5.76
C MET A 28 1.17 -2.73 -5.21
N PRO A 29 2.22 -2.66 -6.06
CA PRO A 29 3.59 -2.60 -5.57
C PRO A 29 3.86 -1.29 -4.81
N VAL A 30 4.39 -1.42 -3.60
CA VAL A 30 4.74 -0.32 -2.71
C VAL A 30 6.14 -0.50 -2.14
N ARG A 31 6.73 0.63 -1.73
CA ARG A 31 7.88 0.66 -0.82
C ARG A 31 7.39 0.99 0.58
N VAL A 32 8.01 0.38 1.58
CA VAL A 32 7.58 0.49 2.97
C VAL A 32 8.74 0.91 3.85
N ARG A 33 8.51 1.87 4.75
CA ARG A 33 9.52 2.38 5.67
C ARG A 33 9.50 1.64 6.99
N TRP A 34 10.58 0.95 7.33
CA TRP A 34 10.78 0.33 8.66
C TRP A 34 12.15 0.69 9.21
N ASN A 35 12.24 0.89 10.53
CA ASN A 35 13.48 1.28 11.21
C ASN A 35 14.19 2.50 10.59
N GLY A 36 13.43 3.40 9.96
CA GLY A 36 13.95 4.60 9.29
C GLY A 36 14.32 4.42 7.82
N GLU A 37 14.43 3.18 7.33
CA GLU A 37 14.85 2.85 5.96
C GLU A 37 13.68 2.44 5.07
N TRP A 38 13.76 2.75 3.77
CA TRP A 38 12.77 2.35 2.77
C TRP A 38 13.15 0.99 2.16
N HIS A 39 12.24 0.02 2.24
CA HIS A 39 12.38 -1.30 1.64
C HIS A 39 11.46 -1.45 0.43
N LEU A 40 12.00 -1.97 -0.67
CA LEU A 40 11.26 -2.30 -1.89
C LEU A 40 10.63 -3.70 -1.77
N SER A 41 9.70 -4.02 -2.68
CA SER A 41 9.08 -5.35 -2.85
C SER A 41 7.99 -5.74 -1.84
N ALA A 42 7.11 -4.80 -1.50
CA ALA A 42 5.86 -5.10 -0.82
C ALA A 42 4.66 -4.89 -1.75
N LEU A 43 3.57 -5.60 -1.48
CA LEU A 43 2.29 -5.52 -2.15
C LEU A 43 1.27 -4.96 -1.16
N LEU A 44 0.55 -3.91 -1.53
CA LEU A 44 -0.55 -3.36 -0.75
C LEU A 44 -1.86 -4.02 -1.17
N HIS A 45 -2.53 -4.64 -0.21
CA HIS A 45 -3.79 -5.37 -0.42
C HIS A 45 -5.04 -4.57 -0.04
N GLY A 46 -4.90 -3.54 0.77
CA GLY A 46 -6.03 -2.74 1.24
C GLY A 46 -5.67 -1.82 2.39
N TRP A 47 -6.64 -1.01 2.80
CA TRP A 47 -6.52 -0.04 3.88
C TRP A 47 -7.51 -0.35 5.01
N GLN A 48 -7.22 0.11 6.21
CA GLN A 48 -8.12 0.06 7.35
C GLN A 48 -7.89 1.31 8.21
N GLN A 49 -8.96 1.97 8.64
CA GLN A 49 -8.88 3.03 9.64
C GLN A 49 -8.72 2.42 11.04
N SER A 50 -7.78 2.91 11.83
CA SER A 50 -7.56 2.46 13.20
C SER A 50 -7.73 3.62 14.16
N GLU A 51 -8.57 3.48 15.17
CA GLU A 51 -8.72 4.47 16.24
C GLU A 51 -7.72 4.22 17.39
N GLU A 52 -7.30 2.97 17.60
CA GLU A 52 -6.41 2.57 18.71
C GLU A 52 -4.95 3.06 18.58
N ARG A 53 -4.43 3.20 17.35
CA ARG A 53 -3.04 3.65 17.10
C ARG A 53 -2.94 5.15 16.80
N GLY A 54 -4.01 5.89 17.05
CA GLY A 54 -4.24 7.30 16.65
C GLY A 54 -5.06 7.38 15.37
N ASP A 55 -5.73 8.52 15.13
CA ASP A 55 -6.65 8.78 13.99
C ASP A 55 -5.96 8.65 12.61
N GLY A 56 -5.66 7.42 12.18
CA GLY A 56 -4.80 7.18 11.03
C GLY A 56 -5.12 5.90 10.27
N TRP A 57 -4.73 5.90 9.00
CA TRP A 57 -4.90 4.77 8.09
C TRP A 57 -3.75 3.78 8.21
N LEU A 58 -4.09 2.49 8.21
CA LEU A 58 -3.17 1.36 8.13
C LEU A 58 -3.33 0.66 6.78
N GLY A 59 -2.23 0.41 6.09
CA GLY A 59 -2.21 -0.41 4.88
C GLY A 59 -1.83 -1.85 5.20
N CYS A 60 -2.57 -2.81 4.67
CA CYS A 60 -2.23 -4.23 4.70
C CYS A 60 -1.16 -4.49 3.64
N VAL A 61 0.10 -4.54 4.06
CA VAL A 61 1.22 -4.79 3.14
C VAL A 61 1.75 -6.21 3.31
N GLU A 62 1.89 -6.92 2.20
CA GLU A 62 2.53 -8.23 2.12
C GLU A 62 3.94 -8.07 1.54
N TYR A 63 4.94 -8.72 2.11
CA TYR A 63 6.28 -8.75 1.53
C TYR A 63 6.85 -10.16 1.55
N HIS A 64 7.59 -10.48 0.51
CA HIS A 64 8.20 -11.79 0.32
C HIS A 64 9.58 -11.84 0.99
N ARG A 65 9.81 -12.86 1.82
CA ARG A 65 11.13 -13.19 2.36
C ARG A 65 11.59 -14.54 1.82
N VAL A 66 12.71 -14.52 1.12
CA VAL A 66 13.42 -15.74 0.70
C VAL A 66 14.37 -16.15 1.82
N ILE A 67 14.25 -17.39 2.31
CA ILE A 67 15.16 -17.95 3.33
C ILE A 67 16.22 -18.84 2.67
N ALA A 68 15.84 -19.54 1.59
CA ALA A 68 16.72 -20.39 0.78
C ALA A 68 16.26 -20.41 -0.69
N PRO A 69 17.11 -20.80 -1.66
CA PRO A 69 16.70 -20.92 -3.05
C PRO A 69 15.46 -21.82 -3.20
N GLY A 70 14.37 -21.28 -3.77
CA GLY A 70 13.10 -21.99 -3.93
C GLY A 70 12.21 -22.07 -2.68
N PHE A 71 12.67 -21.55 -1.54
CA PHE A 71 11.92 -21.52 -0.28
C PHE A 71 11.79 -20.10 0.26
N GLY A 72 10.55 -19.60 0.31
CA GLY A 72 10.22 -18.31 0.88
C GLY A 72 8.83 -18.30 1.48
N PHE A 73 8.50 -17.22 2.16
CA PHE A 73 7.18 -16.97 2.73
C PHE A 73 6.80 -15.50 2.54
N ALA A 74 5.50 -15.26 2.41
CA ALA A 74 4.91 -13.94 2.45
C ALA A 74 4.54 -13.57 3.89
N VAL A 75 4.75 -12.32 4.26
CA VAL A 75 4.34 -11.78 5.58
C VAL A 75 3.45 -10.58 5.36
N GLY A 76 2.21 -10.68 5.84
CA GLY A 76 1.28 -9.56 5.93
C GLY A 76 1.53 -8.74 7.20
N ARG A 77 1.59 -7.41 7.07
CA ARG A 77 1.75 -6.49 8.20
C ARG A 77 0.90 -5.24 7.98
N TRP A 78 0.11 -4.87 9.00
CA TRP A 78 -0.50 -3.55 9.05
C TRP A 78 0.55 -2.47 9.30
N THR A 79 0.70 -1.56 8.34
CA THR A 79 1.70 -0.50 8.38
C THR A 79 1.03 0.87 8.27
N PRO A 80 1.41 1.87 9.09
CA PRO A 80 0.85 3.21 8.99
C PRO A 80 1.04 3.83 7.60
N ALA A 81 0.05 4.56 7.11
CA ALA A 81 0.05 5.15 5.76
C ALA A 81 1.28 6.02 5.48
N TRP A 82 1.77 6.80 6.45
CA TRP A 82 2.98 7.63 6.31
C TRP A 82 4.29 6.82 6.15
N ASN A 83 4.25 5.50 6.34
CA ASN A 83 5.36 4.59 6.10
C ASN A 83 5.17 3.77 4.81
N ILE A 84 4.21 4.12 3.95
CA ILE A 84 3.94 3.41 2.70
C ILE A 84 3.98 4.42 1.57
N GLU A 85 4.73 4.12 0.52
CA GLU A 85 4.77 4.91 -0.70
C GLU A 85 4.63 3.98 -1.91
N ARG A 86 3.97 4.45 -2.98
CA ARG A 86 3.91 3.67 -4.22
C ARG A 86 5.34 3.40 -4.71
N ALA A 87 5.60 2.16 -5.11
CA ALA A 87 6.84 1.87 -5.80
C ALA A 87 6.76 2.60 -7.15
N ALA A 88 7.67 3.54 -7.42
CA ALA A 88 7.72 4.19 -8.72
C ALA A 88 8.09 3.13 -9.77
N GLY A 89 7.12 2.67 -10.55
CA GLY A 89 7.31 1.64 -11.55
C GLY A 89 6.00 1.16 -12.19
N ASP A 90 5.36 2.06 -12.95
CA ASP A 90 4.65 1.72 -14.21
C ASP A 90 4.21 3.02 -14.89
N ALA A 91 5.12 3.63 -15.66
CA ALA A 91 4.67 4.26 -16.90
C ALA A 91 4.71 3.15 -17.95
N PRO A 92 3.62 2.88 -18.69
CA PRO A 92 3.66 1.90 -19.77
C PRO A 92 4.69 2.39 -20.81
N THR A 93 5.80 1.67 -20.96
CA THR A 93 6.67 1.81 -22.12
C THR A 93 5.93 1.27 -23.33
N GLY A 94 5.48 2.20 -24.19
CA GLY A 94 5.42 2.11 -25.66
C GLY A 94 4.77 0.89 -26.29
#